data_AF-A0A962L4Y3-F1
#
_entry.id   AF-A0A962L4Y3-F1
#
_cell.length_a   1.000
_cell.length_b   1.000
_cell.length_c   1.000
_cell.angle_alpha   90.00
_cell.angle_beta   90.00
_cell.angle_gamma   90.00
#
_symmetry.space_group_name_H-M   'P 1'
#
loop_
_entity.id
_entity.type
_entity.pdbx_description
1 polymer ?
#
loop_
_entity_poly.entity_id
_entity_poly.type
_entity_poly.pdbx_seq_one_letter_code
_entity_poly.pdbx_strand_id
1 'polypeptide(L)'
;MTARKKLGALEISQVLYDLVVQEVAPGTGVDPETFFSELEAILRDFMPRNEALLARRDELQARIDEWHRAHASKHDPEAYRTFLVEQGYIVPEGDDFAIETTNVDDEIALMSGPQLVVPVDNARYALNAANARWGSLYDALYGTDVIPETPGAEKGRGYNPGRGE
;
A
#
# COMPACT_ATOMS: atom_id res chain seq x y z
N MET A 1 -4.34 0.12 31.27
CA MET A 1 -3.75 1.31 30.61
C MET A 1 -2.41 0.90 30.05
N THR A 2 -2.13 1.25 28.79
CA THR A 2 -0.83 0.97 28.17
C THR A 2 0.19 1.98 28.69
N ALA A 3 1.37 1.52 29.11
CA ALA A 3 2.44 2.41 29.55
C ALA A 3 2.86 3.35 28.40
N ARG A 4 3.18 4.61 28.73
CA ARG A 4 3.58 5.62 27.75
C ARG A 4 4.82 6.38 28.22
N LYS A 5 5.67 6.74 27.27
CA LYS A 5 6.82 7.63 27.42
C LYS A 5 6.44 9.00 26.89
N LYS A 6 6.62 10.04 27.70
CA LYS A 6 6.45 11.43 27.28
C LYS A 6 7.77 11.99 26.77
N LEU A 7 7.78 12.54 25.55
CA LEU A 7 8.89 13.27 24.96
C LEU A 7 8.32 14.52 24.29
N GLY A 8 8.72 15.70 24.75
CA GLY A 8 8.09 16.96 24.31
C GLY A 8 6.56 16.93 24.50
N ALA A 9 5.81 17.18 23.43
CA ALA A 9 4.35 17.06 23.40
C ALA A 9 3.84 15.65 23.06
N LEU A 10 4.71 14.73 22.64
CA LEU A 10 4.31 13.37 22.26
C LEU A 10 4.12 12.47 23.50
N GLU A 11 3.07 11.65 23.45
CA GLU A 11 2.86 10.53 24.35
C GLU A 11 2.97 9.21 23.59
N ILE A 12 4.14 8.61 23.61
CA ILE A 12 4.48 7.43 22.80
C ILE A 12 4.21 6.17 23.62
N SER A 13 3.58 5.16 23.02
CA SER A 13 3.43 3.84 23.66
C SER A 13 4.81 3.28 24.02
N GLN A 14 4.97 2.80 25.26
CA GLN A 14 6.27 2.32 25.76
C GLN A 14 6.87 1.24 24.86
N VAL A 15 6.04 0.30 24.37
CA VAL A 15 6.49 -0.77 23.46
C VAL A 15 7.06 -0.23 22.15
N LEU A 16 6.48 0.86 21.61
CA LEU A 16 6.98 1.47 20.37
C LEU A 16 8.26 2.25 20.63
N TYR A 17 8.34 2.97 21.75
CA TYR A 17 9.55 3.67 22.15
C TYR A 17 10.72 2.69 22.29
N ASP A 18 10.51 1.58 23.02
CA ASP A 18 11.54 0.58 23.25
C ASP A 18 11.96 -0.11 21.94
N LEU A 19 11.01 -0.48 21.07
CA LEU A 19 11.30 -1.02 19.74
C LEU A 19 12.22 -0.09 18.94
N VAL A 20 11.87 1.21 18.88
CA VAL A 20 12.66 2.18 18.11
C VAL A 20 14.07 2.33 18.69
N VAL A 21 14.18 2.50 20.00
CA VAL A 21 15.48 2.77 20.66
C VAL A 21 16.39 1.54 20.67
N GLN A 22 15.83 0.35 20.88
CA GLN A 22 16.61 -0.86 21.14
C GLN A 22 16.82 -1.73 19.90
N GLU A 23 15.91 -1.69 18.93
CA GLU A 23 15.94 -2.61 17.78
C GLU A 23 16.08 -1.89 16.43
N VAL A 24 15.45 -0.71 16.26
CA VAL A 24 15.43 -0.01 14.95
C VAL A 24 16.58 0.97 14.78
N ALA A 25 16.81 1.86 15.75
CA ALA A 25 17.82 2.92 15.64
C ALA A 25 19.28 2.42 15.65
N PRO A 26 19.67 1.39 16.42
CA PRO A 26 21.06 0.94 16.46
C PRO A 26 21.60 0.58 15.06
N GLY A 27 22.77 1.14 14.70
CA GLY A 27 23.42 0.91 13.40
C GLY A 27 22.99 1.86 12.28
N THR A 28 21.94 2.67 12.48
CA THR A 28 21.50 3.66 11.48
C THR A 28 22.30 4.96 11.50
N GLY A 29 22.99 5.26 12.60
CA GLY A 29 23.65 6.55 12.85
C GLY A 29 22.71 7.68 13.28
N VAL A 30 21.42 7.39 13.49
CA VAL A 30 20.41 8.34 13.96
C VAL A 30 20.25 8.22 15.47
N ASP A 31 20.35 9.35 16.16
CA ASP A 31 20.08 9.44 17.60
C ASP A 31 18.55 9.36 17.88
N PRO A 32 18.09 8.48 18.79
CA PRO A 32 16.65 8.33 19.06
C PRO A 32 15.96 9.58 19.62
N GLU A 33 16.64 10.38 20.45
CA GLU A 33 16.03 11.61 20.98
C GLU A 33 15.82 12.63 19.86
N THR A 34 16.81 12.77 18.98
CA THR A 34 16.73 13.59 17.77
C THR A 34 15.60 13.09 16.85
N PHE A 35 15.49 11.78 16.64
CA PHE A 35 14.41 11.19 15.84
C PHE A 35 13.01 11.57 16.36
N PHE A 36 12.76 11.42 17.66
CA PHE A 36 11.45 11.75 18.22
C PHE A 36 11.16 13.26 18.23
N SER A 37 12.18 14.10 18.42
CA SER A 37 12.07 15.56 18.28
C SER A 37 11.65 15.97 16.86
N GLU A 38 12.30 15.40 15.84
CA GLU A 38 11.97 15.67 14.44
C GLU A 38 10.59 15.10 14.07
N LEU A 39 10.22 13.93 14.59
CA LEU A 39 8.87 13.38 14.43
C LEU A 39 7.82 14.34 15.00
N GLU A 40 8.04 14.91 16.17
CA GLU A 40 7.14 15.91 16.76
C GLU A 40 6.99 17.14 15.86
N ALA A 41 8.10 17.65 15.31
CA ALA A 41 8.08 18.78 14.38
C ALA A 41 7.28 18.46 13.10
N ILE A 42 7.52 17.30 12.49
CA ILE A 42 6.79 16.84 11.30
C ILE A 42 5.29 16.72 11.62
N LEU A 43 4.92 16.11 12.74
CA LEU A 43 3.52 15.96 13.12
C LEU A 43 2.85 17.32 13.32
N ARG A 44 3.50 18.25 14.01
CA ARG A 44 2.98 19.61 14.22
C ARG A 44 2.72 20.32 12.88
N ASP A 45 3.62 20.19 11.93
CA ASP A 45 3.56 20.91 10.67
C ASP A 45 2.56 20.27 9.68
N PHE A 46 2.44 18.94 9.68
CA PHE A 46 1.66 18.22 8.66
C PHE A 46 0.32 17.65 9.15
N MET A 47 0.10 17.45 10.44
CA MET A 47 -1.20 16.95 10.94
C MET A 47 -2.38 17.85 10.56
N PRO A 48 -2.33 19.20 10.71
CA PRO A 48 -3.43 20.05 10.30
C PRO A 48 -3.75 19.94 8.80
N ARG A 49 -2.72 19.76 7.95
CA ARG A 49 -2.90 19.54 6.51
C ARG A 49 -3.54 18.19 6.23
N ASN A 50 -3.14 17.14 6.94
CA ASN A 50 -3.73 15.80 6.80
C ASN A 50 -5.22 15.82 7.17
N GLU A 51 -5.58 16.44 8.29
CA GLU A 51 -6.98 16.61 8.72
C GLU A 51 -7.81 17.40 7.69
N ALA A 52 -7.25 18.49 7.15
CA ALA A 52 -7.91 19.26 6.10
C ALA A 52 -8.14 18.46 4.81
N LEU A 53 -7.20 17.58 4.43
CA LEU A 53 -7.35 16.70 3.28
C LEU A 53 -8.45 15.65 3.49
N LEU A 54 -8.61 15.12 4.71
CA LEU A 54 -9.70 14.21 5.05
C LEU A 54 -11.05 14.93 5.04
N ALA A 55 -11.14 16.10 5.68
CA ALA A 55 -12.35 16.92 5.68
C ALA A 55 -12.78 17.29 4.25
N ARG A 56 -11.82 17.56 3.36
CA ARG A 56 -12.09 17.80 1.94
C ARG A 56 -12.69 16.59 1.22
N ARG A 57 -12.27 15.37 1.57
CA ARG A 57 -12.89 14.14 1.03
C ARG A 57 -14.33 14.01 1.48
N ASP A 58 -14.60 14.24 2.76
CA ASP A 58 -15.95 14.18 3.32
C ASP A 58 -16.87 15.22 2.69
N GLU A 59 -16.37 16.45 2.51
CA GLU A 59 -17.09 17.54 1.84
C GLU A 59 -17.46 17.17 0.39
N LEU A 60 -16.50 16.64 -0.38
CA LEU A 60 -16.72 16.23 -1.77
C LEU A 60 -17.75 15.10 -1.86
N GLN A 61 -17.64 14.09 -0.99
CA GLN A 61 -18.59 12.98 -0.96
C GLN A 61 -20.00 13.47 -0.58
N ALA A 62 -20.13 14.32 0.43
CA ALA A 62 -21.42 14.86 0.86
C ALA A 62 -22.12 15.65 -0.26
N ARG A 63 -21.35 16.41 -1.05
CA ARG A 63 -21.86 17.13 -2.23
C ARG A 63 -22.32 16.18 -3.33
N ILE A 64 -21.58 15.10 -3.59
CA ILE A 64 -21.98 14.06 -4.55
C ILE A 64 -23.28 13.38 -4.10
N ASP A 65 -23.38 13.05 -2.80
CA ASP A 65 -24.59 12.45 -2.21
C ASP A 65 -25.80 13.38 -2.32
N GLU A 66 -25.62 14.68 -2.08
CA GLU A 66 -26.67 15.69 -2.27
C GLU A 66 -27.07 15.83 -3.74
N TRP A 67 -26.10 15.86 -4.65
CA TRP A 67 -26.37 15.94 -6.09
C TRP A 67 -27.23 14.77 -6.56
N HIS A 68 -26.90 13.54 -6.17
CA HIS A 68 -27.69 12.37 -6.55
C HIS A 68 -29.08 12.34 -5.91
N ARG A 69 -29.22 12.80 -4.66
CA ARG A 69 -30.55 12.94 -4.01
C ARG A 69 -31.44 13.93 -4.77
N ALA A 70 -30.88 15.02 -5.28
CA ALA A 70 -31.60 16.02 -6.05
C ALA A 70 -31.95 15.57 -7.49
N HIS A 71 -31.25 14.57 -8.04
CA HIS A 71 -31.38 14.12 -9.44
C HIS A 71 -31.77 12.63 -9.57
N ALA A 72 -32.57 12.13 -8.62
CA ALA A 72 -32.82 10.69 -8.43
C ALA A 72 -33.50 9.96 -9.61
N SER A 73 -34.16 10.67 -10.53
CA SER A 73 -35.02 10.06 -11.56
C SER A 73 -34.31 9.74 -12.88
N LYS A 74 -33.25 10.48 -13.24
CA LYS A 74 -32.47 10.24 -14.46
C LYS A 74 -31.08 10.85 -14.35
N HIS A 75 -30.05 10.05 -14.62
CA HIS A 75 -28.68 10.53 -14.68
C HIS A 75 -28.41 11.27 -16.00
N ASP A 76 -27.94 12.51 -15.91
CA ASP A 76 -27.41 13.30 -17.02
C ASP A 76 -25.87 13.39 -16.88
N PRO A 77 -25.11 12.72 -17.77
CA PRO A 77 -23.66 12.69 -17.70
C PRO A 77 -22.99 14.07 -17.87
N GLU A 78 -23.53 14.94 -18.72
CA GLU A 78 -22.94 16.26 -19.00
C GLU A 78 -23.14 17.20 -17.82
N ALA A 79 -24.34 17.20 -17.24
CA ALA A 79 -24.64 17.94 -16.02
C ALA A 79 -23.79 17.43 -14.84
N TYR A 80 -23.62 16.11 -14.72
CA TYR A 80 -22.81 15.53 -13.65
C TYR A 80 -21.33 15.87 -13.78
N ARG A 81 -20.77 15.79 -15.00
CA ARG A 81 -19.38 16.18 -15.27
C ARG A 81 -19.15 17.66 -14.93
N THR A 82 -20.08 18.53 -15.32
CA THR A 82 -20.02 19.96 -15.01
C THR A 82 -19.99 20.20 -13.50
N PHE A 83 -20.90 19.55 -12.76
CA PHE A 83 -20.91 19.58 -11.30
C PHE A 83 -19.57 19.13 -10.69
N LEU A 84 -19.01 18.00 -11.14
CA LEU A 84 -17.73 17.50 -10.60
C LEU A 84 -16.56 18.46 -10.86
N VAL A 85 -16.55 19.15 -12.00
CA VAL A 85 -15.55 20.20 -12.30
C VAL A 85 -15.77 21.42 -11.38
N GLU A 86 -17.00 21.88 -11.22
CA GLU A 86 -17.33 23.02 -10.34
C GLU A 86 -16.99 22.75 -8.87
N GLN A 87 -17.15 21.51 -8.41
CA GLN A 87 -16.75 21.11 -7.06
C GLN A 87 -15.23 20.97 -6.92
N GLY A 88 -14.46 21.06 -8.00
CA GLY A 88 -13.01 20.79 -8.00
C GLY A 88 -12.67 19.32 -7.74
N TYR A 89 -13.60 18.41 -8.05
CA TYR A 89 -13.37 16.96 -8.02
C TYR A 89 -12.62 16.52 -9.28
N ILE A 90 -13.07 16.98 -10.45
CA ILE A 90 -12.32 16.89 -11.71
C ILE A 90 -11.58 18.21 -11.88
N VAL A 91 -10.26 18.15 -11.87
CA VAL A 91 -9.39 19.32 -12.11
C VAL A 91 -8.98 19.39 -13.58
N PRO A 92 -8.64 20.58 -14.10
CA PRO A 92 -8.07 20.71 -15.45
C PRO A 92 -6.83 19.84 -15.60
N GLU A 93 -6.66 19.24 -16.77
CA GLU A 93 -5.42 18.58 -17.15
C GLU A 93 -4.29 19.61 -17.18
N GLY A 94 -3.14 19.24 -16.61
CA GLY A 94 -1.94 20.07 -16.66
C GLY A 94 -1.23 19.97 -18.00
N ASP A 95 -0.22 20.82 -18.21
CA ASP A 95 0.61 20.74 -19.42
C ASP A 95 1.38 19.42 -19.49
N ASP A 96 1.72 19.01 -20.72
CA ASP A 96 2.59 17.84 -20.95
C ASP A 96 3.94 18.02 -20.23
N PHE A 97 4.36 16.99 -19.49
CA PHE A 97 5.65 16.93 -18.82
C PHE A 97 6.22 15.51 -18.82
N ALA A 98 7.53 15.40 -18.57
CA ALA A 98 8.20 14.14 -18.30
C ALA A 98 8.58 14.07 -16.80
N ILE A 99 8.45 12.90 -16.20
CA ILE A 99 8.90 12.69 -14.82
C ILE A 99 10.43 12.77 -14.72
N GLU A 100 10.95 13.30 -13.61
CA GLU A 100 12.40 13.54 -13.39
C GLU A 100 13.03 12.58 -12.37
N THR A 101 12.31 11.52 -11.99
CA THR A 101 12.74 10.58 -10.93
C THR A 101 14.03 9.87 -11.32
N THR A 102 15.04 9.91 -10.44
CA THR A 102 16.34 9.24 -10.61
C THR A 102 16.67 8.36 -9.41
N ASN A 103 17.73 7.55 -9.50
CA ASN A 103 18.18 6.61 -8.46
C ASN A 103 17.13 5.55 -8.09
N VAL A 104 16.47 4.99 -9.11
CA VAL A 104 15.47 3.93 -8.97
C VAL A 104 16.10 2.61 -9.37
N ASP A 105 15.89 1.54 -8.59
CA ASP A 105 16.37 0.19 -8.91
C ASP A 105 15.79 -0.33 -10.24
N ASP A 106 16.56 -1.16 -10.93
CA ASP A 106 16.21 -1.72 -12.25
C ASP A 106 14.91 -2.53 -12.21
N GLU A 107 14.64 -3.23 -11.09
CA GLU A 107 13.40 -3.96 -10.84
C GLU A 107 12.13 -3.12 -11.00
N ILE A 108 12.22 -1.81 -10.79
CA ILE A 108 11.11 -0.87 -10.90
C ILE A 108 11.20 -0.10 -12.22
N ALA A 109 12.39 0.36 -12.60
CA ALA A 109 12.57 1.29 -13.72
C ALA A 109 12.62 0.60 -15.10
N LEU A 110 13.19 -0.60 -15.19
CA LEU A 110 13.61 -1.21 -16.45
C LEU A 110 13.01 -2.59 -16.70
N MET A 111 12.39 -3.21 -15.69
CA MET A 111 11.84 -4.57 -15.77
C MET A 111 10.31 -4.57 -15.81
N SER A 112 9.74 -5.52 -16.53
CA SER A 112 8.31 -5.84 -16.48
C SER A 112 8.13 -7.22 -15.86
N GLY A 113 7.32 -7.32 -14.80
CA GLY A 113 7.12 -8.59 -14.12
C GLY A 113 6.05 -8.54 -13.04
N PRO A 114 5.75 -9.69 -12.41
CA PRO A 114 4.80 -9.75 -11.31
C PRO A 114 5.28 -8.96 -10.09
N GLN A 115 4.34 -8.34 -9.36
CA GLN A 115 4.57 -7.73 -8.05
C GLN A 115 3.70 -8.42 -7.01
N LEU A 116 4.36 -9.00 -5.99
CA LEU A 116 3.68 -9.73 -4.93
C LEU A 116 3.34 -8.80 -3.75
N VAL A 117 2.15 -8.97 -3.18
CA VAL A 117 1.70 -8.25 -1.97
C VAL A 117 1.41 -9.26 -0.87
N VAL A 118 2.04 -9.09 0.29
CA VAL A 118 1.87 -9.97 1.46
C VAL A 118 1.76 -9.17 2.76
N PRO A 119 1.09 -9.72 3.79
CA PRO A 119 1.02 -9.06 5.09
C PRO A 119 2.36 -9.19 5.84
N VAL A 120 2.93 -8.04 6.23
CA VAL A 120 4.25 -7.96 6.88
C VAL A 120 4.25 -8.50 8.31
N ASP A 121 3.09 -8.53 8.97
CA ASP A 121 2.91 -9.08 10.33
C ASP A 121 2.98 -10.62 10.37
N ASN A 122 3.01 -11.29 9.21
CA ASN A 122 3.28 -12.71 9.10
C ASN A 122 4.70 -12.95 8.55
N ALA A 123 5.64 -13.22 9.47
CA ALA A 123 7.04 -13.44 9.12
C ALA A 123 7.26 -14.57 8.10
N ARG A 124 6.45 -15.65 8.14
CA ARG A 124 6.56 -16.75 7.16
C ARG A 124 6.17 -16.27 5.77
N TYR A 125 5.11 -15.48 5.65
CA TYR A 125 4.68 -14.95 4.36
C TYR A 125 5.66 -13.91 3.82
N ALA A 126 6.19 -13.04 4.68
CA ALA A 126 7.24 -12.08 4.30
C ALA A 126 8.51 -12.79 3.77
N LEU A 127 8.99 -13.83 4.47
CA LEU A 127 10.16 -14.60 4.03
C LEU A 127 9.89 -15.36 2.71
N ASN A 128 8.72 -15.98 2.58
CA ASN A 128 8.34 -16.64 1.34
C ASN A 128 8.27 -15.64 0.18
N ALA A 129 7.73 -14.45 0.41
CA ALA A 129 7.62 -13.40 -0.61
C ALA A 129 8.98 -12.84 -1.02
N ALA A 130 9.88 -12.59 -0.07
CA ALA A 130 11.24 -12.16 -0.37
C ALA A 130 11.99 -13.18 -1.25
N ASN A 131 11.79 -14.47 -0.97
CA ASN A 131 12.39 -15.55 -1.75
C ASN A 131 11.67 -15.86 -3.07
N ALA A 132 10.45 -15.34 -3.28
CA ALA A 132 9.66 -15.59 -4.48
C ALA A 132 10.19 -14.90 -5.73
N ARG A 133 11.31 -14.16 -5.64
CA ARG A 133 12.06 -13.67 -6.81
C ARG A 133 12.39 -14.80 -7.78
N TRP A 134 12.65 -16.00 -7.25
CA TRP A 134 12.88 -17.21 -8.03
C TRP A 134 11.93 -18.30 -7.56
N GLY A 135 11.12 -18.80 -8.48
CA GLY A 135 10.15 -19.88 -8.23
C GLY A 135 10.39 -21.06 -9.15
N SER A 136 10.16 -22.27 -8.63
CA SER A 136 10.18 -23.49 -9.44
C SER A 136 8.95 -23.52 -10.36
N LEU A 137 9.19 -23.45 -11.68
CA LEU A 137 8.11 -23.59 -12.66
C LEU A 137 7.47 -24.98 -12.58
N TYR A 138 8.25 -26.01 -12.26
CA TYR A 138 7.76 -27.38 -12.14
C TYR A 138 6.78 -27.50 -10.98
N ASP A 139 7.11 -26.93 -9.82
CA ASP A 139 6.20 -26.95 -8.67
C ASP A 139 4.94 -26.11 -8.93
N ALA A 140 5.10 -24.96 -9.60
CA ALA A 140 3.98 -24.12 -9.99
C ALA A 140 3.03 -24.83 -10.97
N LEU A 141 3.55 -25.52 -11.99
CA LEU A 141 2.72 -26.26 -12.96
C LEU A 141 2.13 -27.53 -12.34
N TYR A 142 2.95 -28.34 -11.68
CA TYR A 142 2.55 -29.62 -11.12
C TYR A 142 1.55 -29.45 -9.97
N GLY A 143 1.78 -28.48 -9.09
CA GLY A 143 0.98 -28.24 -7.89
C GLY A 143 -0.37 -27.56 -8.14
N THR A 144 -0.51 -26.82 -9.24
CA THR A 144 -1.73 -26.07 -9.57
C THR A 144 -2.65 -26.84 -10.52
N ASP A 145 -3.73 -26.20 -10.95
CA ASP A 145 -4.67 -26.69 -11.96
C ASP A 145 -4.30 -26.25 -13.38
N VAL A 146 -3.15 -25.57 -13.57
CA VAL A 146 -2.64 -25.22 -14.90
C VAL A 146 -2.44 -26.48 -15.76
N ILE A 147 -1.96 -27.58 -15.16
CA ILE A 147 -2.04 -28.92 -15.75
C ILE A 147 -3.33 -29.58 -15.21
N PRO A 148 -4.33 -29.86 -16.07
CA PRO A 148 -5.58 -30.48 -15.66
C PRO A 148 -5.37 -31.88 -15.05
N GLU A 149 -6.18 -32.27 -14.08
CA GLU A 149 -6.17 -33.61 -13.50
C GLU A 149 -7.04 -34.59 -14.32
N THR A 150 -6.60 -34.90 -15.54
CA THR A 150 -7.22 -35.92 -16.40
C THR A 150 -6.76 -37.34 -16.01
N PRO A 151 -7.47 -38.40 -16.44
CA PRO A 151 -7.06 -39.78 -16.17
C PRO A 151 -5.59 -40.07 -16.53
N GLY A 152 -4.78 -40.44 -15.53
CA GLY A 152 -3.34 -40.69 -15.67
C GLY A 152 -2.44 -39.51 -15.30
N ALA A 153 -2.98 -38.30 -15.16
CA ALA A 153 -2.26 -37.07 -14.81
C ALA A 153 -2.76 -36.43 -13.50
N GLU A 154 -3.48 -37.18 -12.67
CA GLU A 154 -3.96 -36.72 -11.37
C GLU A 154 -2.80 -36.46 -10.40
N LYS A 155 -3.01 -35.50 -9.49
CA LYS A 155 -2.12 -35.32 -8.35
C LYS A 155 -2.32 -36.48 -7.36
N GLY A 156 -1.21 -37.03 -6.88
CA GLY A 156 -1.20 -38.06 -5.84
C GLY A 156 -0.49 -37.58 -4.57
N ARG A 157 -0.31 -38.50 -3.61
CA ARG A 157 0.54 -38.24 -2.42
C ARG A 157 2.04 -38.16 -2.75
N GLY A 158 2.43 -38.54 -3.97
CA GLY A 158 3.80 -38.51 -4.44
C GLY A 158 3.86 -38.12 -5.93
N TYR A 159 5.03 -38.29 -6.52
CA TYR A 159 5.26 -38.00 -7.93
C TYR A 159 4.51 -38.99 -8.83
N ASN A 160 3.71 -38.45 -9.74
CA ASN A 160 3.07 -39.16 -10.83
C ASN A 160 3.83 -38.83 -12.13
N PRO A 161 4.59 -39.79 -12.70
CA PRO A 161 5.30 -39.59 -13.96
C PRO A 161 4.39 -39.13 -15.10
N GLY A 162 3.16 -39.63 -15.18
CA GLY A 162 2.20 -39.24 -16.22
C GLY A 162 1.71 -37.80 -16.14
N ARG A 163 1.90 -37.14 -14.97
CA ARG A 163 1.67 -35.70 -14.80
C ARG A 163 2.95 -34.87 -14.99
N GLY A 164 4.11 -35.46 -14.72
CA GLY A 164 5.39 -34.77 -14.77
C GLY A 164 6.05 -34.73 -16.14
N GLU A 165 5.67 -35.64 -17.04
CA GLU A 165 5.98 -35.62 -18.48
C GLU A 165 5.08 -34.64 -19.24
#